data_AF-A0AAV3QTZ3-F1
#
_entry.id   AF-A0AAV3QTZ3-F1
#
_cell.length_a   1.000
_cell.length_b   1.000
_cell.length_c   1.000
_cell.angle_alpha   90.00
_cell.angle_beta   90.00
_cell.angle_gamma   90.00
#
_symmetry.space_group_name_H-M   'P 1'
#
loop_
_entity.id
_entity.type
_entity.pdbx_description
1 polymer ?
#
loop_
_entity_poly.entity_id
_entity_poly.type
_entity_poly.pdbx_seq_one_letter_code
_entity_poly.pdbx_strand_id
1 'polypeptide(L)'
;MIAFLRSIDSKTWKTMMIGWTAPTVTNDNLETVKPEADWTGEEDEATLTNDKTLNVIFNVVDINVFKLINTCTVAKVAWETLETAYEGTQKVWISRIQQLTIRFETLGMEDDKTITSYNKKIVQY
;
A
#
# COMPACT_ATOMS: atom_id res chain seq x y z
N MET A 1 1.56 -7.67 -10.86
CA MET A 1 2.74 -7.31 -10.05
C MET A 1 3.19 -8.44 -9.11
N ILE A 2 2.29 -9.05 -8.33
CA ILE A 2 2.62 -10.12 -7.36
C ILE A 2 3.36 -11.31 -8.02
N ALA A 3 2.87 -11.82 -9.15
CA ALA A 3 3.52 -12.93 -9.86
C ALA A 3 4.93 -12.56 -10.36
N PHE A 4 5.14 -11.32 -10.79
CA PHE A 4 6.43 -10.82 -11.25
C PHE A 4 7.45 -10.70 -10.11
N LEU A 5 7.06 -10.10 -8.97
CA LEU A 5 7.93 -10.01 -7.79
C LEU A 5 8.35 -11.39 -7.28
N ARG A 6 7.39 -12.35 -7.24
CA ARG A 6 7.68 -13.74 -6.85
C ARG A 6 8.58 -14.47 -7.85
N SER A 7 8.55 -14.11 -9.13
CA SER A 7 9.44 -14.68 -10.15
C SER A 7 10.89 -14.20 -10.02
N ILE A 8 11.10 -13.00 -9.47
CA ILE A 8 12.44 -12.43 -9.25
C ILE A 8 13.06 -13.05 -7.99
N ASP A 9 12.31 -13.08 -6.90
CA ASP A 9 12.67 -13.77 -5.68
C ASP A 9 11.44 -13.85 -4.76
N SER A 10 11.20 -15.04 -4.22
CA SER A 10 10.10 -15.30 -3.30
C SER A 10 10.11 -14.43 -2.04
N LYS A 11 11.30 -13.96 -1.59
CA LYS A 11 11.45 -13.10 -0.41
C LYS A 11 11.02 -11.65 -0.69
N THR A 12 11.19 -11.15 -1.91
CA THR A 12 10.80 -9.79 -2.36
C THR A 12 9.37 -9.41 -1.98
N TRP A 13 8.40 -10.31 -2.25
CA TRP A 13 6.99 -10.07 -1.90
C TRP A 13 6.79 -10.00 -0.38
N LYS A 14 7.48 -10.84 0.40
CA LYS A 14 7.37 -10.84 1.86
C LYS A 14 7.94 -9.55 2.45
N THR A 15 9.11 -9.13 1.99
CA THR A 15 9.76 -7.89 2.45
C THR A 15 8.92 -6.65 2.14
N MET A 16 8.26 -6.61 0.97
CA MET A 16 7.36 -5.53 0.62
C MET A 16 6.16 -5.40 1.59
N MET A 17 5.63 -6.52 2.08
CA MET A 17 4.46 -6.52 2.98
C MET A 17 4.83 -6.34 4.45
N ILE A 18 5.91 -6.98 4.91
CA ILE A 18 6.36 -6.90 6.31
C ILE A 18 6.99 -5.54 6.57
N GLY A 19 7.85 -5.08 5.65
CA GLY A 19 8.69 -3.91 5.81
C GLY A 19 10.04 -4.27 6.42
N TRP A 20 11.07 -3.56 5.97
CA TRP A 20 12.39 -3.62 6.57
C TRP A 20 12.52 -2.56 7.65
N THR A 21 13.22 -2.90 8.73
CA THR A 21 13.57 -2.00 9.83
C THR A 21 15.08 -2.05 10.02
N ALA A 22 15.69 -0.89 10.25
CA ALA A 22 17.12 -0.82 10.51
C ALA A 22 17.49 -1.69 11.72
N PRO A 23 18.57 -2.50 11.64
CA PRO A 23 19.08 -3.24 12.78
C PRO A 23 19.36 -2.32 13.97
N THR A 24 18.87 -2.68 15.15
CA THR A 24 19.08 -1.92 16.39
C THR A 24 19.76 -2.78 17.45
N VAL A 25 20.50 -2.12 18.34
CA VAL A 25 21.07 -2.72 19.55
C VAL A 25 20.44 -2.03 20.76
N THR A 26 20.05 -2.82 21.75
CA THR A 26 19.50 -2.32 23.02
C THR A 26 20.60 -2.31 24.06
N ASN A 27 21.08 -1.11 24.42
CA ASN A 27 22.03 -0.92 25.53
C ASN A 27 21.34 -0.02 26.57
N ASP A 28 21.36 -0.43 27.85
CA ASP A 28 20.85 0.37 28.98
C ASP A 28 19.46 1.02 28.75
N ASN A 29 18.52 0.25 28.18
CA ASN A 29 17.16 0.67 27.82
C ASN A 29 17.05 1.75 26.71
N LEU A 30 18.13 2.02 25.98
CA LEU A 30 18.13 2.85 24.78
C LEU A 30 18.35 1.98 23.54
N GLU A 31 17.40 2.03 22.61
CA GLU A 31 17.57 1.44 21.28
C GLU A 31 18.38 2.40 20.40
N THR A 32 19.50 1.92 19.89
CA THR A 32 20.36 2.67 18.97
C THR A 32 20.54 1.88 17.68
N VAL A 33 20.69 2.58 16.55
CA VAL A 33 20.94 1.93 15.26
C VAL A 33 22.31 1.27 15.32
N LYS A 34 22.32 -0.02 14.99
CA LYS A 34 23.52 -0.85 14.98
C LYS A 34 24.40 -0.47 13.78
N PRO A 35 25.71 -0.25 13.95
CA PRO A 35 26.61 0.01 12.83
C PRO A 35 26.60 -1.13 11.82
N GLU A 36 26.66 -0.82 10.52
CA GLU A 36 26.65 -1.81 9.43
C GLU A 36 27.74 -2.88 9.57
N ALA A 37 28.91 -2.51 10.10
CA ALA A 37 30.02 -3.44 10.32
C ALA A 37 29.71 -4.57 11.30
N ASP A 38 28.73 -4.38 12.18
CA ASP A 38 28.35 -5.36 13.20
C ASP A 38 27.14 -6.19 12.78
N TRP A 39 26.56 -5.94 11.60
CA TRP A 39 25.36 -6.63 11.14
C TRP A 39 25.59 -8.14 11.03
N THR A 40 24.56 -8.89 11.40
CA THR A 40 24.51 -10.34 11.19
C THR A 40 24.19 -10.64 9.73
N GLY A 41 24.54 -11.84 9.27
CA GLY A 41 24.20 -12.25 7.89
C GLY A 41 22.70 -12.21 7.58
N GLU A 42 21.84 -12.38 8.59
CA GLU A 42 20.38 -12.25 8.43
C GLU A 42 19.94 -10.78 8.27
N GLU A 43 20.55 -9.87 9.02
CA GLU A 43 20.32 -8.41 8.92
C GLU A 43 20.78 -7.88 7.55
N ASP A 44 21.95 -8.31 7.08
CA ASP A 44 22.47 -8.00 5.75
C ASP A 44 21.54 -8.54 4.64
N GLU A 45 21.09 -9.80 4.77
CA GLU A 45 20.17 -10.39 3.78
C GLU A 45 18.83 -9.64 3.75
N ALA A 46 18.32 -9.21 4.91
CA ALA A 46 17.10 -8.42 4.99
C ALA A 46 17.25 -7.06 4.29
N THR A 47 18.36 -6.36 4.50
CA THR A 47 18.67 -5.08 3.82
C THR A 47 18.80 -5.28 2.31
N LEU A 48 19.55 -6.29 1.88
CA LEU A 48 19.70 -6.61 0.46
C LEU A 48 18.34 -6.89 -0.20
N THR A 49 17.46 -7.62 0.49
CA THR A 49 16.12 -7.92 -0.02
C THR A 49 15.27 -6.66 -0.10
N ASN A 50 15.38 -5.72 0.85
CA ASN A 50 14.71 -4.42 0.80
C ASN A 50 15.15 -3.61 -0.42
N ASP A 51 16.45 -3.47 -0.63
CA ASP A 51 17.01 -2.67 -1.72
C ASP A 51 16.67 -3.27 -3.08
N LYS A 52 16.72 -4.60 -3.19
CA LYS A 52 16.26 -5.32 -4.38
C LYS A 52 14.78 -5.07 -4.64
N THR A 53 13.95 -5.10 -3.61
CA THR A 53 12.50 -4.83 -3.75
C THR A 53 12.25 -3.39 -4.20
N LEU A 54 12.93 -2.40 -3.60
CA LEU A 54 12.85 -1.00 -3.99
C LEU A 54 13.25 -0.80 -5.45
N ASN A 55 14.37 -1.39 -5.86
CA ASN A 55 14.82 -1.31 -7.22
C ASN A 55 13.78 -1.86 -8.20
N VAL A 56 13.13 -2.98 -7.88
CA VAL A 56 12.04 -3.51 -8.71
C VAL A 56 10.87 -2.51 -8.79
N ILE A 57 10.44 -1.94 -7.67
CA ILE A 57 9.37 -0.94 -7.66
C ILE A 57 9.74 0.25 -8.55
N PHE A 58 10.95 0.79 -8.40
CA PHE A 58 11.43 1.94 -9.16
C PHE A 58 11.52 1.68 -10.67
N ASN A 59 11.86 0.47 -11.09
CA ASN A 59 11.96 0.12 -12.51
C ASN A 59 10.61 -0.18 -13.18
N VAL A 60 9.56 -0.51 -12.41
CA VAL A 60 8.25 -0.88 -12.96
C VAL A 60 7.34 0.33 -13.17
N VAL A 61 7.61 1.44 -12.48
CA VAL A 61 6.78 2.65 -12.53
C VAL A 61 7.27 3.63 -13.61
N ASP A 62 6.37 4.47 -14.12
CA ASP A 62 6.75 5.56 -15.03
C ASP A 62 7.46 6.71 -14.29
N ILE A 63 8.05 7.64 -15.04
CA ILE A 63 8.88 8.71 -14.49
C ILE A 63 8.14 9.65 -13.52
N ASN A 64 6.83 9.87 -13.69
CA ASN A 64 6.08 10.75 -12.80
C ASN A 64 5.81 10.06 -11.47
N VAL A 65 5.49 8.77 -11.52
CA VAL A 65 5.28 7.94 -10.34
C VAL A 65 6.60 7.67 -9.62
N PHE A 66 7.70 7.50 -10.35
CA PHE A 66 9.03 7.38 -9.76
C PHE A 66 9.36 8.60 -8.88
N LYS A 67 9.10 9.82 -9.36
CA LYS A 67 9.32 11.05 -8.58
C LYS A 67 8.53 11.12 -7.28
N LEU A 68 7.42 10.37 -7.15
CA LEU A 68 6.63 10.31 -5.93
C LEU A 68 7.31 9.46 -4.85
N ILE A 69 8.07 8.44 -5.24
CA ILE A 69 8.61 7.42 -4.35
C ILE A 69 10.15 7.37 -4.30
N ASN A 70 10.84 8.19 -5.09
CA ASN A 70 12.30 8.13 -5.25
C ASN A 70 13.08 8.43 -3.96
N THR A 71 12.47 9.08 -2.97
CA THR A 71 13.09 9.33 -1.66
C THR A 71 12.85 8.20 -0.65
N CYS A 72 12.05 7.18 -1.00
CA CYS A 72 11.77 6.07 -0.10
C CYS A 72 12.98 5.14 0.02
N THR A 73 13.40 4.87 1.26
CA THR A 73 14.48 3.93 1.59
C THR A 73 13.97 2.57 2.05
N VAL A 74 12.65 2.42 2.23
CA VAL A 74 11.99 1.18 2.63
C VAL A 74 10.97 0.79 1.56
N ALA A 75 11.08 -0.43 1.04
CA ALA A 75 10.22 -0.94 -0.03
C ALA A 75 8.73 -0.87 0.32
N LYS A 76 8.39 -1.18 1.57
CA LYS A 76 7.03 -1.08 2.08
C LYS A 76 6.48 0.33 2.03
N VAL A 77 7.28 1.33 2.41
CA VAL A 77 6.86 2.74 2.37
C VAL A 77 6.62 3.20 0.94
N ALA A 78 7.49 2.79 0.00
CA ALA A 78 7.27 3.06 -1.42
C ALA A 78 5.95 2.41 -1.91
N TRP A 79 5.69 1.16 -1.53
CA TRP A 79 4.46 0.44 -1.87
C TRP A 79 3.20 1.10 -1.28
N GLU A 80 3.19 1.45 0.01
CA GLU A 80 2.07 2.12 0.69
C GLU A 80 1.81 3.52 0.12
N THR A 81 2.85 4.22 -0.34
CA THR A 81 2.73 5.51 -1.02
C THR A 81 2.01 5.34 -2.36
N LEU A 82 2.36 4.30 -3.13
CA LEU A 82 1.66 3.96 -4.38
C LEU A 82 0.20 3.58 -4.12
N GLU A 83 -0.05 2.70 -3.15
CA GLU A 83 -1.42 2.30 -2.76
C GLU A 83 -2.25 3.52 -2.39
N THR A 84 -1.71 4.42 -1.56
CA THR A 84 -2.39 5.66 -1.15
C THR A 84 -2.65 6.60 -2.33
N ALA A 85 -1.70 6.73 -3.26
CA ALA A 85 -1.82 7.63 -4.40
C ALA A 85 -2.90 7.17 -5.40
N TYR A 86 -3.08 5.85 -5.57
CA TYR A 86 -3.98 5.29 -6.58
C TYR A 86 -5.32 4.81 -6.02
N GLU A 87 -5.32 4.13 -4.88
CA GLU A 87 -6.53 3.60 -4.24
C GLU A 87 -7.17 4.61 -3.28
N GLY A 88 -6.38 5.59 -2.85
CA GLY A 88 -6.72 6.52 -1.78
C GLY A 88 -6.36 5.95 -0.41
N THR A 89 -6.56 6.75 0.63
CA THR A 89 -6.35 6.27 2.00
C THR A 89 -7.48 5.33 2.42
N GLN A 90 -7.22 4.45 3.40
CA GLN A 90 -8.25 3.64 4.05
C GLN A 90 -9.45 4.49 4.51
N LYS A 91 -9.22 5.71 4.99
CA LYS A 91 -10.29 6.64 5.37
C LYS A 91 -11.17 7.05 4.18
N VAL A 92 -10.57 7.34 3.03
CA VAL A 92 -11.31 7.65 1.80
C VAL A 92 -12.10 6.44 1.33
N TRP A 93 -11.50 5.25 1.37
CA TRP A 93 -12.17 3.99 1.03
C TRP A 93 -13.39 3.73 1.93
N ILE A 94 -13.23 3.84 3.26
CA ILE A 94 -14.34 3.71 4.23
C ILE A 94 -15.43 4.73 3.94
N SER A 95 -15.06 6.00 3.69
CA SER A 95 -16.03 7.05 3.39
C SER A 95 -16.82 6.76 2.12
N ARG A 96 -16.18 6.24 1.05
CA ARG A 96 -16.85 5.82 -0.18
C ARG A 96 -17.83 4.68 0.09
N ILE A 97 -17.45 3.68 0.89
CA ILE A 97 -18.35 2.59 1.28
C ILE A 97 -19.55 3.13 2.06
N GLN A 98 -19.33 3.96 3.07
CA GLN A 98 -20.41 4.56 3.85
C GLN A 98 -21.36 5.37 2.97
N GLN A 99 -20.86 6.15 2.02
CA GLN A 99 -21.69 6.86 1.05
C GLN A 99 -22.53 5.92 0.20
N LEU A 100 -21.98 4.80 -0.27
CA LEU A 100 -22.71 3.79 -1.02
C LEU A 100 -23.78 3.10 -0.15
N THR A 101 -23.45 2.75 1.09
CA THR A 101 -24.39 2.18 2.06
C THR A 101 -25.56 3.13 2.31
N ILE A 102 -25.30 4.41 2.60
CA ILE A 102 -26.37 5.40 2.81
C ILE A 102 -27.22 5.55 1.55
N ARG A 103 -26.61 5.63 0.36
CA ARG A 103 -27.34 5.72 -0.91
C ARG A 103 -28.21 4.49 -1.16
N PHE A 104 -27.74 3.30 -0.78
CA PHE A 104 -28.49 2.07 -0.89
C PHE A 104 -29.64 1.99 0.13
N GLU A 105 -29.40 2.34 1.40
CA GLU A 105 -30.43 2.35 2.45
C GLU A 105 -31.53 3.40 2.18
N THR A 106 -31.16 4.53 1.58
CA THR A 106 -32.09 5.57 1.13
C THR A 106 -32.66 5.30 -0.27
N LEU A 107 -32.30 4.17 -0.89
CA LEU A 107 -32.86 3.72 -2.16
C LEU A 107 -34.24 3.10 -1.91
N GLY A 108 -35.23 3.96 -1.78
CA GLY A 108 -36.64 3.59 -1.70
C GLY A 108 -37.46 4.35 -2.73
N MET A 109 -38.63 3.80 -3.08
CA MET A 109 -39.65 4.55 -3.80
C MET A 109 -40.38 5.44 -2.79
N GLU A 110 -40.37 6.74 -3.05
CA GLU A 110 -41.11 7.71 -2.23
C GLU A 110 -42.63 7.53 -2.46
N ASP A 111 -43.45 7.85 -1.46
CA ASP A 111 -44.91 7.60 -1.47
C ASP A 111 -45.64 8.32 -2.62
N ASP A 112 -45.07 9.40 -3.13
CA ASP A 112 -45.60 10.23 -4.21
C ASP A 112 -45.02 9.86 -5.60
N LYS A 113 -44.13 8.87 -5.68
CA LYS A 113 -43.43 8.49 -6.91
C LYS A 113 -43.98 7.23 -7.56
N THR A 114 -44.04 7.24 -8.89
CA THR A 114 -44.45 6.07 -9.68
C THR A 114 -43.31 5.07 -9.84
N ILE A 115 -43.65 3.79 -10.04
CA ILE A 115 -42.70 2.70 -10.32
C ILE A 115 -41.78 3.05 -11.50
N THR A 116 -42.32 3.69 -12.54
CA THR A 116 -41.54 4.13 -13.71
C THR A 116 -40.47 5.18 -13.35
N SER A 117 -40.79 6.11 -12.44
CA SER A 117 -39.82 7.11 -11.96
C SER A 117 -38.75 6.50 -11.06
N TYR A 118 -39.11 5.52 -10.24
CA TYR A 118 -38.18 4.77 -9.39
C TYR A 118 -37.22 3.90 -10.22
N ASN A 119 -37.73 3.20 -11.24
CA ASN A 119 -36.90 2.42 -12.17
C ASN A 119 -35.89 3.31 -12.92
N LYS A 120 -36.29 4.53 -13.32
CA LYS A 120 -35.34 5.49 -13.92
C LYS A 120 -34.23 5.89 -12.93
N LYS A 121 -34.55 6.08 -11.64
CA LYS A 121 -33.57 6.39 -10.59
C LYS A 121 -32.56 5.25 -10.40
N ILE A 122 -33.00 3.99 -10.48
CA ILE A 122 -32.11 2.83 -10.39
C ILE A 122 -31.19 2.69 -11.61
N VAL A 123 -31.73 2.88 -12.82
CA VAL A 123 -30.96 2.70 -14.08
C VAL A 123 -29.91 3.80 -14.31
N GLN A 124 -30.00 4.92 -13.58
CA GLN A 124 -29.00 6.00 -13.62
C GLN A 124 -27.84 5.81 -12.62
N TYR A 125 -27.86 4.74 -11.82
CA TYR A 125 -26.73 4.29 -10.99
C TYR A 125 -25.88 3.23 -11.72
#